data_AF-A0AAU5BH34-F1
#
_entry.id   AF-A0AAU5BH34-F1
#
_cell.length_a   1.000
_cell.length_b   1.000
_cell.length_c   1.000
_cell.angle_alpha   90.00
_cell.angle_beta   90.00
_cell.angle_gamma   90.00
#
_symmetry.space_group_name_H-M   'P 1'
#
loop_
_entity.id
_entity.type
_entity.pdbx_description
1 polymer ?
#
loop_
_entity_poly.entity_id
_entity_poly.type
_entity_poly.pdbx_seq_one_letter_code
_entity_poly.pdbx_strand_id
1 'polypeptide(L)'
;METYEVQADARGKIYRRTEDGIDSHMTVADALAEANDAMMGGRSKVREMSSGQGHHVIAYKDGRRVSLVEVDAPAPEGFTVGQAVVVRRPGQDPITGTVDHIHTAPGYVAVRDDRHRSTSTYPASFVSAAEVEAEEKPEDSAPWSVASHGTLLHKFTEASASGRAVCNRSFRPWLYGNGYDFRTKAEHQASTYADLYTYCTRCDAKPHL
;
A
#
# COMPACT_ATOMS: atom_id res chain seq x y z
N MET A 1 5.59 -32.74 -9.05
CA MET A 1 4.56 -31.77 -9.48
C MET A 1 5.32 -30.53 -9.90
N GLU A 2 5.49 -30.32 -11.20
CA GLU A 2 6.06 -29.07 -11.71
C GLU A 2 4.99 -27.99 -11.53
N THR A 3 5.21 -27.08 -10.58
CA THR A 3 4.40 -25.88 -10.43
C THR A 3 4.81 -24.91 -11.52
N TYR A 4 4.06 -24.82 -12.60
CA TYR A 4 4.24 -23.78 -13.60
C TYR A 4 3.88 -22.44 -12.94
N GLU A 5 4.88 -21.61 -12.66
CA GLU A 5 4.69 -20.26 -12.12
C GLU A 5 4.03 -19.39 -13.19
N VAL A 6 2.82 -18.91 -12.88
CA VAL A 6 2.06 -18.03 -13.76
C VAL A 6 2.70 -16.65 -13.78
N GLN A 7 3.11 -16.18 -14.96
CA GLN A 7 3.73 -14.88 -15.12
C GLN A 7 2.69 -13.75 -15.11
N ALA A 8 2.94 -12.74 -14.27
CA ALA A 8 2.15 -11.52 -14.20
C ALA A 8 2.48 -10.54 -15.34
N ASP A 9 1.54 -9.66 -15.70
CA ASP A 9 1.75 -8.62 -16.70
C ASP A 9 2.60 -7.44 -16.16
N ALA A 10 2.88 -6.45 -17.01
CA ALA A 10 3.67 -5.28 -16.62
C ALA A 10 3.08 -4.46 -15.46
N ARG A 11 1.81 -4.68 -15.10
CA ARG A 11 1.12 -4.03 -13.97
C ARG A 11 1.14 -4.89 -12.70
N GLY A 12 1.79 -6.05 -12.73
CA GLY A 12 1.78 -7.02 -11.63
C GLY A 12 0.45 -7.78 -11.51
N LYS A 13 -0.33 -7.88 -12.59
CA LYS A 13 -1.64 -8.56 -12.58
C LYS A 13 -1.55 -9.95 -13.19
N ILE A 14 -2.33 -10.88 -12.63
CA ILE A 14 -2.66 -12.19 -13.20
C ILE A 14 -4.18 -12.33 -13.28
N TYR A 15 -4.68 -13.37 -13.93
CA TYR A 15 -6.10 -13.71 -13.85
C TYR A 15 -6.29 -14.94 -12.97
N ARG A 16 -7.25 -14.84 -12.05
CA ARG A 16 -7.85 -16.01 -11.41
C ARG A 16 -8.98 -16.51 -12.30
N ARG A 17 -8.87 -17.77 -12.70
CA ARG A 17 -9.86 -18.49 -13.48
C ARG A 17 -10.60 -19.47 -12.57
N THR A 18 -11.92 -19.32 -12.48
CA THR A 18 -12.79 -20.26 -11.77
C THR A 18 -13.60 -21.02 -12.80
N GLU A 19 -13.39 -22.33 -12.91
CA GLU A 19 -14.20 -23.23 -13.74
C GLU A 19 -14.90 -24.25 -12.84
N ASP A 20 -16.23 -24.27 -12.87
CA ASP A 20 -17.06 -25.21 -12.11
C ASP A 20 -16.68 -25.30 -10.61
N GLY A 21 -16.25 -24.16 -10.04
CA GLY A 21 -15.84 -24.03 -8.64
C GLY A 21 -14.36 -24.31 -8.36
N ILE A 22 -13.57 -24.66 -9.38
CA ILE A 22 -12.13 -24.89 -9.26
C ILE A 22 -11.39 -23.62 -9.69
N ASP A 23 -10.62 -23.07 -8.76
CA ASP A 23 -9.78 -21.90 -9.02
C ASP A 23 -8.40 -22.33 -9.56
N SER A 24 -7.96 -21.66 -10.61
CA SER A 24 -6.61 -21.70 -11.14
C SER A 24 -6.11 -20.30 -11.46
N HIS A 25 -4.81 -20.14 -11.59
CA HIS A 25 -4.19 -18.89 -12.03
C HIS A 25 -3.75 -19.02 -13.48
N MET A 26 -3.84 -17.93 -14.24
CA MET A 26 -3.39 -17.86 -15.61
C MET A 26 -2.83 -16.47 -15.95
N THR A 27 -2.04 -16.42 -17.01
CA THR A 27 -1.46 -15.17 -17.47
C THR A 27 -2.56 -14.26 -18.02
N VAL A 28 -2.33 -12.95 -18.02
CA VAL A 28 -3.24 -11.98 -18.64
C VAL A 28 -3.43 -12.30 -20.13
N ALA A 29 -2.37 -12.75 -20.82
CA ALA A 29 -2.43 -13.11 -22.23
C ALA A 29 -3.38 -14.29 -22.48
N ASP A 30 -3.29 -15.35 -21.67
CA ASP A 30 -4.14 -16.54 -21.80
C ASP A 30 -5.60 -16.24 -21.46
N ALA A 31 -5.83 -15.47 -20.39
CA ALA A 31 -7.17 -15.05 -19.99
C ALA A 31 -7.86 -14.21 -21.06
N LEU A 32 -7.13 -13.25 -21.66
CA LEU A 32 -7.66 -12.44 -22.75
C LEU A 32 -7.85 -13.26 -24.03
N ALA A 33 -7.00 -14.26 -24.29
CA ALA A 33 -7.19 -15.17 -25.42
C ALA A 33 -8.48 -16.00 -25.24
N GLU A 34 -8.74 -16.54 -24.05
CA GLU A 34 -9.97 -17.28 -23.74
C GLU A 34 -11.22 -16.38 -23.84
N ALA A 35 -11.16 -15.17 -23.28
CA ALA A 35 -12.24 -14.20 -23.39
C ALA A 35 -12.51 -13.78 -24.86
N ASN A 36 -11.45 -13.53 -25.64
CA ASN A 36 -11.58 -13.16 -27.04
C ASN A 36 -12.10 -14.31 -27.90
N ASP A 37 -11.68 -15.55 -27.65
CA ASP A 37 -12.26 -16.72 -28.31
C ASP A 37 -13.76 -16.81 -28.01
N ALA A 38 -14.17 -16.72 -26.75
CA ALA A 38 -15.58 -16.75 -26.37
C ALA A 38 -16.43 -15.66 -27.05
N MET A 39 -15.86 -14.47 -27.26
CA MET A 39 -16.55 -13.36 -27.94
C MET A 39 -16.63 -13.53 -29.47
N MET A 40 -15.53 -13.99 -30.09
CA MET A 40 -15.35 -13.92 -31.54
C MET A 40 -15.42 -15.29 -32.22
N GLY A 41 -14.51 -16.20 -31.86
CA GLY A 41 -14.32 -17.49 -32.54
C GLY A 41 -15.21 -18.62 -32.03
N GLY A 42 -15.36 -18.72 -30.70
CA GLY A 42 -16.11 -19.72 -29.96
C GLY A 42 -17.56 -19.36 -29.70
N ARG A 43 -18.10 -18.26 -30.26
CA ARG A 43 -19.45 -17.76 -29.98
C ARG A 43 -20.56 -18.81 -30.20
N SER A 44 -20.36 -19.76 -31.11
CA SER A 44 -21.30 -20.86 -31.34
C SER A 44 -21.44 -21.81 -30.14
N LYS A 45 -20.40 -21.92 -29.30
CA LYS A 45 -20.34 -22.76 -28.08
C LYS A 45 -20.77 -22.00 -26.83
N VAL A 46 -20.77 -20.67 -26.87
CA VAL A 46 -21.14 -19.81 -25.74
C VAL A 46 -22.66 -19.65 -25.69
N ARG A 47 -23.22 -19.78 -24.49
CA ARG A 47 -24.64 -19.53 -24.20
C ARG A 47 -24.86 -18.09 -23.75
N GLU A 48 -24.03 -17.62 -22.82
CA GLU A 48 -24.09 -16.27 -22.26
C GLU A 48 -22.67 -15.79 -21.92
N MET A 49 -22.41 -14.50 -22.09
CA MET A 49 -21.15 -13.89 -21.67
C MET A 49 -21.40 -12.50 -21.09
N SER A 50 -20.70 -12.19 -20.01
CA SER A 50 -20.61 -10.86 -19.43
C SER A 50 -19.13 -10.44 -19.39
N SER A 51 -18.86 -9.19 -19.74
CA SER A 51 -17.51 -8.64 -19.81
C SER A 51 -17.49 -7.24 -19.22
N GLY A 52 -16.55 -7.01 -18.31
CA GLY A 52 -16.27 -5.72 -17.68
C GLY A 52 -14.76 -5.53 -17.54
N GLN A 53 -14.35 -4.39 -16.99
CA GLN A 53 -12.93 -4.09 -16.80
C GLN A 53 -12.32 -5.08 -15.79
N GLY A 54 -11.43 -5.95 -16.26
CA GLY A 54 -10.76 -6.96 -15.45
C GLY A 54 -11.66 -8.12 -14.99
N HIS A 55 -12.83 -8.31 -15.58
CA HIS A 55 -13.77 -9.35 -15.17
C HIS A 55 -14.57 -9.89 -16.35
N HIS A 56 -14.53 -11.21 -16.55
CA HIS A 56 -15.28 -11.90 -17.59
C HIS A 56 -16.00 -13.11 -17.01
N VAL A 57 -17.26 -13.32 -17.40
CA VAL A 57 -18.02 -14.52 -17.05
C VAL A 57 -18.55 -15.13 -18.33
N ILE A 58 -18.25 -16.39 -18.55
CA ILE A 58 -18.62 -17.14 -19.75
C ILE A 58 -19.41 -18.37 -19.32
N ALA A 59 -20.64 -18.50 -19.79
CA ALA A 59 -21.45 -19.70 -19.66
C ALA A 59 -21.51 -20.40 -21.02
N TYR A 60 -21.01 -21.63 -21.08
CA TYR A 60 -21.00 -22.45 -22.29
C TYR A 60 -22.30 -23.29 -22.40
N LYS A 61 -22.62 -23.73 -23.62
CA LYS A 61 -23.83 -24.53 -23.90
C LYS A 61 -23.77 -25.95 -23.34
N ASP A 62 -22.58 -26.47 -23.09
CA ASP A 62 -22.33 -27.76 -22.45
C ASP A 62 -22.57 -27.73 -20.92
N GLY A 63 -22.87 -26.56 -20.36
CA GLY A 63 -23.11 -26.36 -18.93
C GLY A 63 -21.90 -25.83 -18.17
N ARG A 64 -20.71 -25.81 -18.78
CA ARG A 64 -19.48 -25.30 -18.17
C ARG A 64 -19.58 -23.79 -17.91
N ARG A 65 -19.14 -23.34 -16.73
CA ARG A 65 -19.08 -21.91 -16.40
C ARG A 65 -17.67 -21.50 -16.01
N VAL A 66 -17.16 -20.48 -16.70
CA VAL A 66 -15.84 -19.90 -16.46
C VAL A 66 -15.99 -18.46 -15.98
N SER A 67 -15.30 -18.11 -14.90
CA SER A 67 -15.11 -16.73 -14.45
C SER A 67 -13.63 -16.39 -14.51
N LEU A 68 -13.29 -15.25 -15.10
CA LEU A 68 -11.94 -14.73 -15.22
C LEU A 68 -11.91 -13.40 -14.47
N VAL A 69 -11.08 -13.28 -13.44
CA VAL A 69 -10.96 -12.07 -12.61
C VAL A 69 -9.51 -11.62 -12.55
N GLU A 70 -9.24 -10.38 -12.91
CA GLU A 70 -7.93 -9.76 -12.76
C GLU A 70 -7.63 -9.57 -11.26
N VAL A 71 -6.52 -10.14 -10.80
CA VAL A 71 -6.05 -10.08 -9.41
C VAL A 71 -4.57 -9.72 -9.37
N ASP A 72 -4.10 -9.23 -8.22
CA ASP A 72 -2.67 -8.99 -8.00
C ASP A 72 -1.91 -10.33 -7.95
N ALA A 73 -0.74 -10.35 -8.59
CA ALA A 73 0.15 -11.49 -8.51
C ALA A 73 0.61 -11.68 -7.05
N PRO A 74 0.70 -12.94 -6.57
CA PRO A 74 1.17 -13.20 -5.22
C PRO A 74 2.59 -12.68 -5.05
N ALA A 75 2.82 -12.03 -3.92
CA ALA A 75 4.13 -11.60 -3.47
C ALA A 75 5.12 -12.78 -3.38
N PRO A 76 6.41 -12.64 -3.74
CA PRO A 76 7.43 -13.57 -3.29
C PRO A 76 7.43 -13.57 -1.76
N GLU A 77 7.59 -14.76 -1.19
CA GLU A 77 7.56 -14.96 0.26
C GLU A 77 8.51 -13.98 0.97
N GLY A 78 7.98 -13.26 1.97
CA GLY A 78 8.75 -12.34 2.81
C GLY A 78 8.78 -10.87 2.40
N PHE A 79 8.16 -10.48 1.27
CA PHE A 79 8.09 -9.08 0.84
C PHE A 79 6.66 -8.60 0.58
N THR A 80 6.30 -7.45 1.13
CA THR A 80 5.02 -6.77 0.85
C THR A 80 5.27 -5.41 0.21
N VAL A 81 4.39 -4.97 -0.69
CA VAL A 81 4.44 -3.61 -1.25
C VAL A 81 4.41 -2.58 -0.12
N GLY A 82 5.27 -1.57 -0.21
CA GLY A 82 5.49 -0.54 0.82
C GLY A 82 6.43 -0.94 1.95
N GLN A 83 6.92 -2.19 1.99
CA GLN A 83 7.88 -2.62 3.01
C GLN A 83 9.24 -1.94 2.82
N ALA A 84 9.84 -1.49 3.93
CA ALA A 84 11.20 -1.00 3.94
C ALA A 84 12.19 -2.15 3.72
N VAL A 85 13.14 -1.95 2.82
CA VAL A 85 14.12 -2.95 2.40
C VAL A 85 15.51 -2.35 2.26
N VAL A 86 16.51 -3.20 2.43
CA VAL A 86 17.91 -2.88 2.12
C VAL A 86 18.37 -3.79 0.99
N VAL A 87 18.88 -3.19 -0.08
CA VAL A 87 19.47 -3.89 -1.22
C VAL A 87 20.99 -3.94 -1.06
N ARG A 88 21.57 -5.13 -1.03
CA ARG A 88 23.01 -5.37 -0.90
C ARG A 88 23.55 -6.06 -2.15
N ARG A 89 24.30 -5.31 -2.96
CA ARG A 89 24.97 -5.83 -4.16
C ARG A 89 26.46 -6.06 -3.88
N PRO A 90 27.07 -7.13 -4.42
CA PRO A 90 28.51 -7.34 -4.28
C PRO A 90 29.31 -6.14 -4.81
N GLY A 91 30.21 -5.60 -3.99
CA GLY A 91 31.11 -4.50 -4.38
C GLY A 91 30.44 -3.13 -4.54
N GLN A 92 29.22 -2.94 -4.04
CA GLN A 92 28.54 -1.64 -4.05
C GLN A 92 27.98 -1.29 -2.67
N ASP A 93 27.82 0.01 -2.41
CA ASP A 93 27.20 0.48 -1.18
C ASP A 93 25.73 0.01 -1.09
N PRO A 94 25.24 -0.34 0.11
CA PRO A 94 23.85 -0.71 0.32
C PRO A 94 22.89 0.43 -0.07
N ILE A 95 21.74 0.05 -0.65
CA ILE A 95 20.67 0.98 -1.01
C ILE A 95 19.51 0.74 -0.06
N THR A 96 19.02 1.80 0.58
CA THR A 96 17.76 1.77 1.32
C THR A 96 16.61 2.19 0.42
N GLY A 97 15.47 1.55 0.59
CA GLY A 97 14.28 1.88 -0.18
C GLY A 97 13.04 1.19 0.33
N THR A 98 11.97 1.36 -0.43
CA THR A 98 10.70 0.68 -0.21
C THR A 98 10.38 -0.24 -1.37
N VAL A 99 9.76 -1.38 -1.11
CA VAL A 99 9.18 -2.23 -2.17
C VAL A 99 8.10 -1.41 -2.90
N ASP A 100 8.37 -1.02 -4.14
CA ASP A 100 7.44 -0.23 -4.96
C ASP A 100 6.35 -1.12 -5.53
N HIS A 101 6.78 -2.23 -6.13
CA HIS A 101 5.95 -3.33 -6.58
C HIS A 101 6.77 -4.61 -6.60
N ILE A 102 6.06 -5.73 -6.64
CA ILE A 102 6.67 -7.04 -6.73
C ILE A 102 6.80 -7.36 -8.22
N HIS A 103 8.00 -7.73 -8.67
CA HIS A 103 8.24 -7.93 -10.08
C HIS A 103 7.73 -9.28 -10.59
N THR A 104 7.42 -9.29 -11.88
CA THR A 104 6.87 -10.39 -12.67
C THR A 104 7.78 -11.61 -12.84
N ALA A 105 9.09 -11.47 -12.55
CA ALA A 105 10.03 -12.58 -12.57
C ALA A 105 10.14 -13.17 -11.14
N PRO A 106 9.86 -14.47 -10.96
CA PRO A 106 10.05 -15.16 -9.69
C PRO A 106 11.44 -14.86 -9.11
N GLY A 107 11.46 -14.45 -7.85
CA GLY A 107 12.70 -14.08 -7.16
C GLY A 107 13.26 -12.70 -7.52
N TYR A 108 12.44 -11.75 -8.00
CA TYR A 108 12.83 -10.34 -8.15
C TYR A 108 11.86 -9.39 -7.43
N VAL A 109 12.39 -8.26 -6.93
CA VAL A 109 11.66 -7.22 -6.18
C VAL A 109 11.97 -5.86 -6.80
N ALA A 110 10.95 -5.04 -7.05
CA ALA A 110 11.14 -3.64 -7.44
C ALA A 110 11.31 -2.79 -6.17
N VAL A 111 12.45 -2.12 -6.06
CA VAL A 111 12.77 -1.25 -4.92
C VAL A 111 12.86 0.17 -5.42
N ARG A 112 12.10 1.06 -4.78
CA ARG A 112 12.21 2.50 -4.93
C ARG A 112 13.27 3.01 -3.99
N ASP A 113 14.36 3.52 -4.56
CA ASP A 113 15.49 4.10 -3.83
C ASP A 113 15.05 5.39 -3.10
N ASP A 114 15.31 5.50 -1.81
CA ASP A 114 14.91 6.66 -1.00
C ASP A 114 15.68 7.94 -1.37
N ARG A 115 16.96 7.79 -1.76
CA ARG A 115 17.86 8.89 -2.11
C ARG A 115 17.54 9.46 -3.48
N HIS A 116 17.29 8.58 -4.46
CA HIS A 116 17.13 8.97 -5.86
C HIS A 116 15.67 8.95 -6.35
N ARG A 117 14.75 8.38 -5.56
CA ARG A 117 13.32 8.20 -5.87
C ARG A 117 13.06 7.44 -7.18
N SER A 118 14.06 6.75 -7.69
CA SER A 118 13.97 5.89 -8.88
C SER A 118 13.67 4.46 -8.47
N THR A 119 12.83 3.78 -9.24
CA THR A 119 12.53 2.36 -9.05
C THR A 119 13.52 1.50 -9.85
N SER A 120 14.06 0.47 -9.22
CA SER A 120 14.97 -0.50 -9.84
C SER A 120 14.64 -1.92 -9.41
N THR A 121 14.89 -2.88 -10.30
CA THR A 121 14.55 -4.29 -10.10
C THR A 121 15.77 -5.06 -9.63
N TYR A 122 15.64 -5.83 -8.55
CA TYR A 122 16.72 -6.60 -7.95
C TYR A 122 16.32 -8.05 -7.72
N PRO A 123 17.25 -9.02 -7.87
CA PRO A 123 17.04 -10.36 -7.34
C PRO A 123 16.71 -10.30 -5.84
N ALA A 124 15.72 -11.08 -5.40
CA ALA A 124 15.30 -11.17 -4.01
C ALA A 124 16.45 -11.60 -3.09
N SER A 125 17.45 -12.33 -3.61
CA SER A 125 18.67 -12.67 -2.87
C SER A 125 19.53 -11.47 -2.48
N PHE A 126 19.38 -10.33 -3.15
CA PHE A 126 20.04 -9.07 -2.81
C PHE A 126 19.16 -8.17 -1.95
N VAL A 127 17.89 -8.50 -1.78
CA VAL A 127 16.95 -7.70 -1.03
C VAL A 127 16.74 -8.37 0.32
N SER A 128 16.97 -7.62 1.38
CA SER A 128 16.61 -8.02 2.73
C SER A 128 15.51 -7.10 3.21
N ALA A 129 14.51 -7.64 3.91
CA ALA A 129 13.68 -6.81 4.77
C ALA A 129 14.63 -5.96 5.60
N ALA A 130 14.42 -4.64 5.61
CA ALA A 130 15.08 -3.85 6.62
C ALA A 130 14.53 -4.40 7.93
N GLU A 131 15.36 -5.14 8.67
CA GLU A 131 15.21 -5.15 10.12
C GLU A 131 15.31 -3.68 10.48
N VAL A 132 14.16 -3.04 10.57
CA VAL A 132 13.93 -2.17 11.70
C VAL A 132 14.30 -3.08 12.87
N GLU A 133 15.56 -2.99 13.33
CA GLU A 133 15.78 -2.85 14.77
C GLU A 133 14.62 -2.01 15.18
N ALA A 134 13.65 -2.63 15.85
CA ALA A 134 12.45 -1.95 16.28
C ALA A 134 13.00 -0.71 16.95
N GLU A 135 12.93 0.41 16.25
CA GLU A 135 13.49 1.67 16.69
C GLU A 135 12.82 1.82 18.02
N GLU A 136 13.60 1.59 19.07
CA GLU A 136 13.10 1.16 20.37
C GLU A 136 12.01 2.15 20.67
N LYS A 137 10.75 1.71 20.52
CA LYS A 137 9.62 2.62 20.30
C LYS A 137 9.77 3.59 21.44
N PRO A 138 10.12 4.87 21.20
CA PRO A 138 10.57 5.71 22.28
C PRO A 138 9.49 5.56 23.33
N GLU A 139 9.87 5.12 24.54
CA GLU A 139 8.97 5.10 25.69
C GLU A 139 8.64 6.55 26.08
N ASP A 140 8.35 7.39 25.10
CA ASP A 140 7.54 8.58 25.25
C ASP A 140 6.11 8.07 25.41
N SER A 141 5.87 7.57 26.62
CA SER A 141 4.60 7.08 27.15
C SER A 141 3.59 8.21 27.38
N ALA A 142 3.82 9.39 26.81
CA ALA A 142 2.86 10.46 26.79
C ALA A 142 1.93 10.31 25.55
N PRO A 143 0.60 10.21 25.73
CA PRO A 143 -0.33 10.25 24.61
C PRO A 143 -0.18 11.58 23.87
N TRP A 144 0.39 11.52 22.68
CA TRP A 144 0.53 12.66 21.80
C TRP A 144 -0.85 13.05 21.28
N SER A 145 -1.27 14.25 21.61
CA SER A 145 -2.58 14.77 21.25
C SER A 145 -2.40 15.98 20.34
N VAL A 146 -2.94 15.90 19.12
CA VAL A 146 -2.85 17.00 18.16
C VAL A 146 -4.13 17.82 18.25
N ALA A 147 -3.98 19.13 18.48
CA ALA A 147 -5.08 20.07 18.34
C ALA A 147 -5.20 20.48 16.87
N SER A 148 -6.29 20.14 16.19
CA SER A 148 -6.55 20.54 14.81
C SER A 148 -7.78 21.45 14.70
N HIS A 149 -7.67 22.46 13.84
CA HIS A 149 -8.81 23.19 13.30
C HIS A 149 -8.52 23.52 11.84
N GLY A 150 -9.14 22.79 10.91
CA GLY A 150 -8.84 22.88 9.48
C GLY A 150 -7.44 22.34 9.13
N THR A 151 -6.59 23.16 8.50
CA THR A 151 -5.25 22.77 8.01
C THR A 151 -4.09 23.06 8.98
N LEU A 152 -4.40 23.41 10.24
CA LEU A 152 -3.39 23.80 11.23
C LEU A 152 -3.23 22.69 12.26
N LEU A 153 -2.02 22.14 12.38
CA LEU A 153 -1.65 21.20 13.44
C LEU A 153 -0.62 21.84 14.37
N HIS A 154 -0.72 21.50 15.65
CA HIS A 154 0.32 21.78 16.63
C HIS A 154 1.07 20.50 16.98
N LYS A 155 2.40 20.55 16.88
CA LYS A 155 3.28 19.54 17.48
C LYS A 155 3.69 20.05 18.86
N PHE A 156 3.41 19.26 19.88
CA PHE A 156 3.90 19.46 21.24
C PHE A 156 4.90 18.36 21.53
N THR A 157 6.14 18.73 21.86
CA THR A 157 7.16 17.78 22.30
C THR A 157 7.83 18.36 23.54
N GLU A 158 8.15 17.48 24.49
CA GLU A 158 8.98 17.78 25.66
C GLU A 158 10.31 18.44 25.26
N ALA A 159 10.86 18.05 24.10
CA ALA A 159 12.09 18.60 23.51
C ALA A 159 12.02 20.08 23.09
N SER A 160 10.84 20.71 23.11
CA SER A 160 10.79 22.17 23.05
C SER A 160 11.04 22.69 24.47
N ALA A 161 12.30 22.93 24.83
CA ALA A 161 12.72 23.42 26.15
C ALA A 161 12.13 24.79 26.57
N SER A 162 11.13 25.29 25.84
CA SER A 162 10.35 26.51 26.11
C SER A 162 8.83 26.29 26.12
N GLY A 163 8.33 25.05 26.00
CA GLY A 163 6.89 24.73 26.02
C GLY A 163 6.08 25.33 24.86
N ARG A 164 6.74 25.71 23.77
CA ARG A 164 6.12 26.51 22.70
C ARG A 164 5.54 25.61 21.62
N ALA A 165 4.21 25.62 21.45
CA ALA A 165 3.54 24.93 20.36
C ALA A 165 4.12 25.33 18.99
N VAL A 166 4.61 24.36 18.22
CA VAL A 166 5.05 24.61 16.84
C VAL A 166 3.80 24.62 15.95
N CYS A 167 3.33 25.82 15.62
CA CYS A 167 2.21 26.04 14.71
C CYS A 167 2.63 25.67 13.28
N ASN A 168 2.22 24.50 12.80
CA ASN A 168 2.52 24.09 11.44
C ASN A 168 1.39 24.62 10.53
N ARG A 169 1.69 25.66 9.73
CA ARG A 169 0.67 26.48 9.05
C ARG A 169 0.02 25.80 7.82
N SER A 170 0.30 24.54 7.53
CA SER A 170 -0.14 23.92 6.27
C SER A 170 -0.09 22.40 6.31
N PHE A 171 -0.82 21.77 7.22
CA PHE A 171 -1.04 20.33 7.16
C PHE A 171 -2.31 20.03 6.36
N ARG A 172 -2.20 19.16 5.36
CA ARG A 172 -3.33 18.70 4.54
C ARG A 172 -3.72 17.28 5.00
N PRO A 173 -4.83 17.12 5.73
CA PRO A 173 -5.13 15.87 6.43
C PRO A 173 -5.38 14.67 5.52
N TRP A 174 -5.78 14.88 4.25
CA TRP A 174 -6.04 13.78 3.31
C TRP A 174 -4.79 13.17 2.68
N LEU A 175 -3.60 13.75 2.88
CA LEU A 175 -2.35 13.30 2.25
C LEU A 175 -1.51 12.35 3.11
N TYR A 176 -1.80 12.24 4.41
CA TYR A 176 -0.94 11.57 5.38
C TYR A 176 -1.73 10.59 6.23
N GLY A 177 -2.39 9.59 5.61
CA GLY A 177 -3.24 8.56 6.25
C GLY A 177 -2.57 7.80 7.40
N ASN A 178 -2.36 8.48 8.52
CA ASN A 178 -1.63 8.05 9.69
C ASN A 178 -2.60 8.20 10.87
N GLY A 179 -2.70 7.20 11.73
CA GLY A 179 -3.68 7.12 12.84
C GLY A 179 -3.53 8.17 13.94
N TYR A 180 -3.77 9.44 13.63
CA TYR A 180 -3.81 10.56 14.57
C TYR A 180 -5.27 10.77 15.06
N ASP A 181 -5.47 10.77 16.37
CA ASP A 181 -6.74 11.22 17.00
C ASP A 181 -6.74 12.75 17.12
N PHE A 182 -7.65 13.39 16.40
CA PHE A 182 -7.81 14.84 16.39
C PHE A 182 -8.74 15.28 17.52
N ARG A 183 -8.33 16.29 18.30
CA ARG A 183 -9.15 16.92 19.35
C ARG A 183 -9.18 18.45 19.19
N THR A 184 -10.30 19.06 19.55
CA THR A 184 -10.52 20.52 19.60
C THR A 184 -9.84 21.16 20.83
N LYS A 185 -9.59 22.48 20.82
CA LYS A 185 -9.03 23.20 21.99
C LYS A 185 -9.89 22.98 23.22
N ALA A 186 -11.22 23.00 23.07
CA ALA A 186 -12.14 22.72 24.17
C ALA A 186 -11.93 21.32 24.76
N GLU A 187 -11.76 20.29 23.92
CA GLU A 187 -11.49 18.92 24.36
C GLU A 187 -10.11 18.77 25.02
N HIS A 188 -9.10 19.52 24.55
CA HIS A 188 -7.77 19.56 25.19
C HIS A 188 -7.80 20.26 26.55
N GLN A 189 -8.46 21.42 26.62
CA GLN A 189 -8.61 22.19 27.87
C GLN A 189 -9.47 21.45 28.92
N ALA A 190 -10.37 20.57 28.48
CA ALA A 190 -11.15 19.71 29.35
C ALA A 190 -10.41 18.42 29.76
N SER A 191 -9.21 18.15 29.22
CA SER A 191 -8.46 16.94 29.53
C SER A 191 -7.67 17.07 30.84
N THR A 192 -7.38 15.95 31.48
CA THR A 192 -6.55 15.88 32.69
C THR A 192 -5.13 16.41 32.49
N TYR A 193 -4.71 16.56 31.22
CA TYR A 193 -3.37 17.01 30.84
C TYR A 193 -3.35 18.46 30.31
N ALA A 194 -4.43 19.22 30.48
CA ALA A 194 -4.60 20.56 29.90
C ALA A 194 -3.44 21.53 30.21
N ASP A 195 -2.80 21.38 31.38
CA ASP A 195 -1.67 22.17 31.86
C ASP A 195 -0.36 21.94 31.08
N LEU A 196 -0.25 20.82 30.36
CA LEU A 196 0.90 20.50 29.51
C LEU A 196 0.88 21.25 28.16
N TYR A 197 -0.21 21.93 27.83
CA TYR A 197 -0.39 22.58 26.52
C TYR A 197 -0.40 24.10 26.64
N THR A 198 0.51 24.76 25.93
CA THR A 198 0.50 26.22 25.77
C THR A 198 0.17 26.59 24.34
N TYR A 199 -0.92 27.34 24.12
CA TYR A 199 -1.29 27.83 22.80
C TYR A 199 -0.48 29.07 22.42
N CYS A 200 -0.15 29.23 21.14
CA CYS A 200 0.40 30.50 20.68
C CYS A 200 -0.66 31.60 20.78
N THR A 201 -0.25 32.86 20.97
CA THR A 201 -1.16 34.02 21.14
C THR A 201 -2.24 34.13 20.05
N ARG A 202 -1.92 33.72 18.82
CA ARG A 202 -2.87 33.74 17.69
C ARG A 202 -3.95 32.66 17.78
N CYS A 203 -3.61 31.51 18.36
CA CYS A 203 -4.56 30.44 18.61
C CYS A 203 -5.33 30.71 19.90
N ASP A 204 -4.69 31.30 20.90
CA ASP A 204 -5.38 31.61 22.15
C ASP A 204 -6.50 32.66 21.95
N ALA A 205 -6.26 33.66 21.10
CA ALA A 205 -7.24 34.68 20.73
C ALA A 205 -8.44 34.16 19.90
N LYS A 206 -8.50 32.87 19.53
CA LYS A 206 -9.62 32.30 18.77
C LYS A 206 -10.55 31.53 19.72
N PRO A 207 -11.81 31.99 19.90
CA PRO A 207 -12.73 31.44 20.91
C PRO A 207 -13.32 30.07 20.57
N HIS A 208 -13.10 29.55 19.36
CA HIS A 208 -13.74 28.32 18.84
C HIS A 208 -12.73 27.31 18.25
N LEU A 209 -11.47 27.37 18.68
CA LEU A 209 -10.51 26.31 18.33
C LEU A 209 -10.83 25.01 19.06
#